data_AF-A0A7S0JXN9-F1
#
_entry.id   AF-A0A7S0JXN9-F1
#
_cell.length_a   1.000
_cell.length_b   1.000
_cell.length_c   1.000
_cell.angle_alpha   90.00
_cell.angle_beta   90.00
_cell.angle_gamma   90.00
#
_symmetry.space_group_name_H-M   'P 1'
#
loop_
_entity.id
_entity.type
_entity.pdbx_description
1 polymer ?
#
loop_
_entity_poly.entity_id
_entity_poly.type
_entity_poly.pdbx_seq_one_letter_code
_entity_poly.pdbx_strand_id
1 'polypeptide(L)'
;SLRAAHRLDRVTGGVVLLARTADAARWLSLLMQRRSVSKTYVALVRGAFPSGPDASDDALWTPGAWEVPDRVFGKDGKADGTESAFPTVAWPPALETASWAP
;
A
#
# COMPACT_ATOMS: atom_id res chain seq x y z
N SER A 1 -20.59 -2.17 18.76
CA SER A 1 -19.34 -2.91 18.48
C SER A 1 -18.58 -2.22 17.37
N LEU A 2 -17.25 -2.12 17.49
CA LEU A 2 -16.38 -1.64 16.41
C LEU A 2 -16.03 -2.79 15.46
N ARG A 3 -15.85 -2.50 14.17
CA ARG A 3 -15.50 -3.47 13.12
C ARG A 3 -14.33 -2.93 12.31
N ALA A 4 -13.27 -3.72 12.14
CA ALA A 4 -12.14 -3.34 11.30
C ALA A 4 -12.53 -3.45 9.83
N ALA A 5 -12.29 -2.39 9.06
CA ALA A 5 -12.54 -2.39 7.62
C ALA A 5 -11.30 -2.87 6.83
N HIS A 6 -10.10 -2.69 7.37
CA HIS A 6 -8.85 -3.25 6.85
C HIS A 6 -7.90 -3.61 7.99
N ARG A 7 -6.80 -4.30 7.65
CA ARG A 7 -5.69 -4.56 8.57
C ARG A 7 -4.48 -3.70 8.24
N LEU A 8 -3.61 -3.55 9.22
CA LEU A 8 -2.26 -3.01 9.11
C LEU A 8 -1.32 -4.02 9.78
N ASP A 9 -0.16 -4.28 9.18
CA ASP A 9 0.77 -5.26 9.74
C ASP A 9 1.35 -4.78 11.08
N ARG A 10 1.69 -5.72 11.97
CA ARG A 10 2.09 -5.42 13.35
C ARG A 10 3.25 -4.43 13.47
N VAL A 11 4.19 -4.47 12.53
CA VAL A 11 5.39 -3.61 12.51
C VAL A 11 5.20 -2.32 11.73
N THR A 12 4.04 -2.16 11.09
CA THR A 12 3.70 -0.98 10.30
C THR A 12 2.89 -0.02 11.16
N GLY A 13 3.43 1.17 11.40
CA GLY A 13 2.67 2.27 11.98
C GLY A 13 1.75 2.91 10.95
N GLY A 14 0.67 3.56 11.38
CA GLY A 14 -0.19 4.33 10.49
C GLY A 14 -1.66 4.36 10.88
N VAL A 15 -2.49 4.71 9.88
CA VAL A 15 -3.93 4.92 10.05
C VAL A 15 -4.67 3.57 9.93
N VAL A 16 -5.62 3.33 10.86
CA VAL A 16 -6.54 2.19 10.82
C VAL A 16 -7.98 2.68 10.87
N LEU A 17 -8.80 2.28 9.90
CA LEU A 17 -10.21 2.64 9.84
C LEU A 17 -11.09 1.58 10.54
N LEU A 18 -11.82 2.03 11.57
CA LEU A 18 -12.78 1.23 12.32
C LEU A 18 -14.21 1.77 12.12
N ALA A 19 -15.14 0.90 11.74
CA ALA A 19 -16.54 1.23 11.61
C ALA A 19 -17.29 1.08 12.95
N ARG A 20 -18.08 2.09 13.31
CA ARG A 20 -18.93 2.11 14.52
C ARG A 20 -20.26 1.35 14.34
N THR A 21 -20.72 1.19 13.10
CA THR A 21 -21.99 0.52 12.75
C THR A 21 -21.75 -0.57 11.71
N ALA A 22 -22.73 -1.47 11.53
CA ALA A 22 -22.66 -2.51 10.51
C ALA A 22 -22.73 -1.92 9.09
N ASP A 23 -23.58 -0.92 8.88
CA ASP A 23 -23.72 -0.26 7.57
C ASP A 23 -22.45 0.48 7.15
N ALA A 24 -21.81 1.19 8.09
CA ALA A 24 -20.52 1.84 7.82
C ALA A 24 -19.44 0.80 7.49
N ALA A 25 -19.44 -0.35 8.16
CA ALA A 25 -18.50 -1.43 7.85
C ALA A 25 -18.71 -1.96 6.43
N ARG A 26 -19.96 -2.22 6.03
CA ARG A 26 -20.31 -2.66 4.68
C ARG A 26 -19.89 -1.64 3.63
N TRP A 27 -20.14 -0.36 3.89
CA TRP A 27 -19.78 0.72 2.98
C TRP A 27 -18.26 0.86 2.81
N LEU A 28 -17.49 0.86 3.91
CA LEU A 28 -16.03 0.91 3.85
C LEU A 28 -15.44 -0.31 3.12
N SER A 29 -15.97 -1.52 3.36
CA SER A 29 -15.54 -2.72 2.63
C SER A 29 -15.78 -2.62 1.13
N LEU A 30 -16.92 -2.06 0.71
CA LEU A 30 -17.22 -1.85 -0.71
C LEU A 30 -16.27 -0.84 -1.36
N LEU A 31 -15.91 0.24 -0.66
CA LEU A 31 -14.93 1.21 -1.17
C LEU A 31 -13.56 0.57 -1.38
N MET A 32 -13.12 -0.28 -0.45
CA MET A 32 -11.86 -1.01 -0.60
C MET A 32 -11.91 -2.03 -1.73
N GLN A 33 -13.00 -2.79 -1.84
CA GLN A 33 -13.20 -3.76 -2.92
C GLN A 33 -13.18 -3.12 -4.30
N ARG A 34 -13.76 -1.91 -4.42
CA ARG A 34 -13.80 -1.12 -5.67
C ARG A 34 -12.52 -0.33 -5.93
N ARG A 35 -11.46 -0.52 -5.12
CA ARG A 35 -10.20 0.26 -5.20
C ARG A 35 -10.43 1.78 -5.19
N SER A 36 -11.49 2.24 -4.52
CA SER A 36 -11.87 3.67 -4.45
C SER A 36 -11.24 4.40 -3.26
N VAL A 37 -10.31 3.75 -2.56
CA VAL A 37 -9.58 4.31 -1.41
C VAL A 37 -8.11 4.40 -1.78
N SER A 38 -7.56 5.62 -1.78
CA SER A 38 -6.11 5.82 -1.89
C SER A 38 -5.44 5.67 -0.52
N LYS A 39 -4.31 4.97 -0.49
CA LYS A 39 -3.51 4.77 0.72
C LYS A 39 -2.05 5.09 0.40
N THR A 40 -1.47 6.01 1.17
CA THR A 40 -0.06 6.40 1.02
C THR A 40 0.71 5.92 2.24
N TYR A 41 1.83 5.24 1.99
CA TYR A 41 2.74 4.77 3.03
C TYR A 41 4.11 5.38 2.81
N VAL A 42 4.82 5.64 3.91
CA VAL A 42 6.23 6.05 3.87
C VAL A 42 7.05 4.86 4.35
N ALA A 43 8.10 4.53 3.59
CA ALA A 43 9.01 3.44 3.91
C ALA A 43 10.46 3.89 3.72
N LEU A 44 11.32 3.48 4.65
CA LEU A 44 12.76 3.55 4.46
C LEU A 44 13.23 2.24 3.81
N VAL A 45 13.89 2.34 2.66
CA VAL A 45 14.38 1.19 1.91
C VAL A 45 15.90 1.12 1.94
N ARG A 46 16.45 -0.10 1.84
CA ARG A 46 17.89 -0.30 1.68
C ARG A 46 18.24 -0.20 0.19
N GLY A 47 19.28 0.57 -0.12
CA GLY A 47 19.77 0.74 -1.50
C GLY A 47 19.01 1.83 -2.26
N ALA A 48 19.06 1.76 -3.59
CA ALA A 48 18.34 2.68 -4.46
C ALA A 48 16.94 2.11 -4.75
N PHE A 49 15.90 2.88 -4.46
CA PHE A 49 14.55 2.55 -4.91
C PHE A 49 14.49 2.69 -6.44
N PRO A 50 13.84 1.77 -7.17
CA PRO A 50 13.72 1.87 -8.62
C PRO A 50 13.10 3.21 -9.04
N SER A 51 13.66 3.84 -10.06
CA SER A 51 13.07 5.03 -10.67
C SER A 51 12.17 4.61 -11.83
N GLY A 52 10.85 4.58 -11.62
CA GLY A 52 9.87 4.23 -12.65
C GLY A 52 8.49 3.94 -12.05
N PRO A 53 7.43 3.84 -12.88
CA PRO A 53 6.14 3.35 -12.41
C PRO A 53 6.28 1.86 -12.08
N ASP A 54 6.46 1.56 -10.79
CA ASP A 54 6.42 0.20 -10.26
C ASP A 54 4.95 -0.20 -10.09
N ALA A 55 4.25 -0.42 -11.21
CA ALA A 55 3.08 -1.27 -11.20
C ALA A 55 3.58 -2.72 -11.13
N SER A 56 4.07 -3.13 -9.95
CA SER A 56 4.28 -4.55 -9.67
C SER A 56 2.90 -5.19 -9.49
N ASP A 57 2.23 -5.48 -10.61
CA ASP A 57 1.01 -6.31 -10.68
C ASP A 57 1.35 -7.82 -10.54
N ASP A 58 2.58 -8.12 -10.14
CA ASP A 58 3.05 -9.48 -9.92
C ASP A 58 2.28 -10.15 -8.78
N ALA A 59 1.93 -11.41 -9.00
CA ALA A 59 1.36 -12.23 -7.95
C ALA A 59 2.34 -12.28 -6.76
N LEU A 60 1.84 -11.92 -5.57
CA LEU A 60 2.62 -11.94 -4.33
C LEU A 60 3.16 -13.33 -3.96
N TRP A 61 2.65 -14.39 -4.59
CA TRP A 61 3.09 -15.76 -4.38
C TRP A 61 2.88 -16.60 -5.64
N THR A 62 3.94 -17.29 -6.06
CA THR A 62 3.93 -18.28 -7.14
C THR A 62 4.28 -19.65 -6.54
N PRO A 63 3.42 -20.68 -6.67
CA PRO A 63 3.73 -22.01 -6.18
C PRO A 63 5.04 -22.54 -6.81
N GLY A 64 6.00 -22.99 -5.98
CA GLY A 64 7.27 -23.57 -6.43
C GLY A 64 8.44 -22.60 -6.58
N ALA A 65 8.24 -21.29 -6.37
CA ALA A 65 9.29 -20.28 -6.39
C ALA A 65 10.08 -20.22 -5.07
N TRP A 66 10.83 -21.28 -4.75
CA TRP A 66 11.85 -21.24 -3.68
C TRP A 66 13.23 -20.88 -4.23
N GLU A 67 13.44 -21.10 -5.53
CA GLU A 67 14.51 -20.46 -6.28
C GLU A 67 14.02 -19.08 -6.66
N VAL A 68 14.66 -18.05 -6.13
CA VAL A 68 14.45 -16.66 -6.55
C VAL A 68 15.39 -16.45 -7.74
N PRO A 69 14.91 -16.38 -8.99
CA PRO A 69 15.76 -15.89 -10.07
C PRO A 69 16.10 -14.43 -9.76
N ASP A 70 17.32 -13.99 -10.09
CA ASP A 70 17.81 -12.63 -9.83
C ASP A 70 16.91 -11.50 -10.37
N ARG A 71 15.90 -11.82 -11.19
CA ARG A 71 14.84 -10.94 -11.67
C ARG A 71 13.65 -11.74 -12.16
N VAL A 72 12.48 -11.54 -11.56
CA VAL A 72 11.20 -11.89 -12.17
C VAL A 72 10.38 -10.60 -12.23
N PHE A 73 10.15 -10.10 -13.44
CA PHE A 73 9.03 -9.21 -13.72
C PHE A 73 8.02 -10.07 -14.49
N GLY A 74 6.87 -10.34 -13.89
CA GLY A 74 5.80 -11.10 -14.52
C GLY A 74 5.30 -10.32 -15.73
N LYS A 75 5.40 -10.95 -16.90
CA LYS A 75 4.68 -10.50 -18.10
C LYS A 75 3.24 -10.99 -18.01
N ASP A 76 2.33 -10.08 -18.29
CA ASP A 76 0.94 -10.32 -18.70
C ASP A 76 -0.10 -10.50 -17.57
N GLY A 77 -0.43 -9.40 -16.89
CA GLY A 77 -1.67 -9.24 -16.12
C GLY A 77 -2.55 -8.14 -16.72
N LYS A 78 -3.83 -8.44 -17.01
CA LYS A 78 -4.81 -7.44 -17.47
C LYS A 78 -4.87 -6.28 -16.47
N ALA A 79 -4.66 -5.05 -16.97
CA ALA A 79 -4.68 -3.81 -16.19
C ALA A 79 -6.05 -3.58 -15.53
N ASP A 80 -6.14 -3.89 -14.25
CA ASP A 80 -6.97 -3.17 -13.28
C ASP A 80 -6.00 -2.51 -12.28
N GLY A 81 -5.08 -1.74 -12.87
CA GLY A 81 -3.82 -1.33 -12.27
C GLY A 81 -4.06 -0.46 -11.04
N THR A 82 -3.52 -0.89 -9.91
CA THR A 82 -3.33 0.01 -8.79
C THR A 82 -2.11 0.86 -9.14
N GLU A 83 -2.31 2.10 -9.56
CA GLU A 83 -1.19 3.00 -9.83
C GLU A 83 -0.53 3.40 -8.51
N SER A 84 0.55 2.71 -8.17
CA SER A 84 1.38 3.03 -7.02
C SER A 84 2.56 3.88 -7.46
N ALA A 85 2.47 5.18 -7.17
CA ALA A 85 3.61 6.08 -7.24
C ALA A 85 4.35 6.05 -5.90
N PHE A 86 5.66 5.77 -5.94
CA PHE A 86 6.54 5.84 -4.78
C PHE A 86 7.49 7.04 -4.96
N PRO A 87 7.06 8.27 -4.64
CA PRO A 87 7.95 9.41 -4.69
C PRO A 87 9.08 9.20 -3.67
N THR A 88 10.32 9.08 -4.14
CA THR A 88 11.49 9.08 -3.27
C THR A 88 11.65 10.46 -2.65
N VAL A 89 11.46 10.56 -1.34
CA VAL A 89 11.75 11.78 -0.57
C VAL A 89 13.19 11.69 -0.06
N ALA A 90 13.98 12.76 -0.22
CA ALA A 90 15.33 12.82 0.33
C ALA A 90 15.30 12.71 1.86
N TRP A 91 16.23 11.95 2.44
CA TRP A 91 16.42 11.85 3.89
C TRP A 91 17.75 12.53 4.29
N PRO A 92 17.79 13.41 5.32
CA PRO A 92 16.65 13.83 6.14
C PRO A 92 15.68 14.71 5.33
N PRO A 93 14.36 14.56 5.53
CA PRO A 93 13.41 15.44 4.88
C PRO A 93 13.70 16.88 5.30
N ALA A 94 13.51 17.83 4.39
CA ALA A 94 13.32 19.20 4.81
C ALA A 94 12.18 19.18 5.83
N LEU A 95 12.46 19.55 7.07
CA LEU A 95 11.46 19.59 8.14
C LEU A 95 10.49 20.74 7.82
N GLU A 96 9.55 20.51 6.91
CA GLU A 96 8.34 21.32 6.88
C GLU A 96 7.56 20.96 8.15
N THR A 97 7.46 21.93 9.04
CA THR A 97 6.61 21.85 10.23
C THR A 97 5.17 21.65 9.76
N ALA A 98 4.73 20.41 9.65
CA ALA A 98 3.32 20.09 9.49
C ALA A 98 2.61 20.56 10.78
N SER A 99 2.00 21.75 10.73
CA SER A 99 1.15 22.25 11.79
C SER A 99 -0.11 21.39 11.83
N TRP A 100 -0.11 20.38 12.69
CA TRP A 100 -1.32 19.65 13.05
C TRP A 100 -2.19 20.57 13.92
N ALA A 101 -3.22 21.18 13.34
CA ALA A 101 -4.26 21.87 14.11
C ALA A 101 -5.26 20.83 14.65
N PRO A 102 -5.64 20.90 15.95
CA PRO A 102 -6.58 19.98 16.57
C PRO A 102 -8.00 20.08 16.01
#